data_AF-A0A4U2Q3T0-F1
#
_entry.id   AF-A0A4U2Q3T0-F1
#
_cell.length_a   1.000
_cell.length_b   1.000
_cell.length_c   1.000
_cell.angle_alpha   90.00
_cell.angle_beta   90.00
_cell.angle_gamma   90.00
#
_symmetry.space_group_name_H-M   'P 1'
#
loop_
_entity.id
_entity.type
_entity.pdbx_description
1 polymer ?
#
loop_
_entity_poly.entity_id
_entity_poly.type
_entity_poly.pdbx_seq_one_letter_code
_entity_poly.pdbx_strand_id
1 'polypeptide(L)'
;MDKSVWTEFLKHNWQIVQDNWLYILIGLVLLLVILKIVRTLVKWLLVIVVVVGLLIYSGISFDQVGKVVTQAKDDAINKFQSEALNMMIKEGRDAKYTSNGDGTFSVTSSNLEVKGPFDGDKVKVWFQGMPLGEWSMSDTVKKYIESAKGSTVTQQSPQSP
;
A
#
# COMPACT_ATOMS: atom_id res chain seq x y z
N MET A 1 -41.57 -33.94 10.52
CA MET A 1 -40.47 -34.94 10.51
C MET A 1 -40.66 -35.82 11.72
N ASP A 2 -40.92 -37.10 11.50
CA ASP A 2 -41.09 -38.07 12.58
C ASP A 2 -39.76 -38.25 13.33
N LYS A 3 -39.83 -38.29 14.66
CA LYS A 3 -38.65 -38.44 15.53
C LYS A 3 -38.02 -39.82 15.37
N SER A 4 -38.80 -40.81 14.93
CA SER A 4 -38.37 -42.16 14.60
C SER A 4 -37.22 -42.17 13.57
N VAL A 5 -37.33 -41.38 12.50
CA VAL A 5 -36.32 -41.30 11.42
C VAL A 5 -34.95 -40.85 11.96
N TRP A 6 -34.94 -39.85 12.84
CA TRP A 6 -33.70 -39.35 13.45
C TRP A 6 -33.06 -40.39 14.38
N THR A 7 -33.89 -41.14 15.12
CA THR A 7 -33.39 -42.18 16.04
C THR A 7 -32.79 -43.37 15.30
N GLU A 8 -33.37 -43.77 14.17
CA GLU A 8 -32.83 -44.86 13.35
C GLU A 8 -31.52 -44.48 12.67
N PHE A 9 -31.43 -43.26 12.13
CA PHE A 9 -30.19 -42.74 11.56
C PHE A 9 -29.06 -42.71 12.62
N LEU A 10 -29.34 -42.19 13.82
CA LEU A 10 -28.36 -42.14 14.91
C LEU A 10 -27.90 -43.54 15.32
N LYS A 11 -28.82 -44.49 15.44
CA LYS A 11 -28.52 -45.87 15.83
C LYS A 11 -27.69 -46.61 14.78
N HIS A 12 -27.98 -46.39 13.49
CA HIS A 12 -27.25 -47.00 12.38
C HIS A 12 -25.84 -46.42 12.20
N ASN A 13 -25.68 -45.11 12.41
CA ASN A 13 -24.39 -44.44 12.25
C ASN A 13 -23.54 -44.43 13.54
N TRP A 14 -24.05 -44.98 14.65
CA TRP A 14 -23.35 -45.02 15.94
C TRP A 14 -22.00 -45.75 15.86
N GLN A 15 -21.86 -46.75 14.99
CA GLN A 15 -20.58 -47.44 14.77
C GLN A 15 -19.51 -46.52 14.15
N ILE A 16 -19.91 -45.64 13.21
CA ILE A 16 -19.01 -44.66 12.57
C ILE A 16 -18.50 -43.64 13.59
N VAL A 17 -19.33 -43.33 14.59
CA VAL A 17 -18.93 -42.46 15.71
C VAL A 17 -17.85 -43.11 16.55
N GLN A 18 -17.85 -44.43 16.76
CA GLN A 18 -16.81 -45.09 17.55
C GLN A 18 -15.50 -45.25 16.78
N ASP A 19 -15.57 -45.70 15.52
CA ASP A 19 -14.37 -46.00 14.74
C ASP A 19 -13.70 -44.74 14.16
N ASN A 20 -14.49 -43.70 13.84
CA ASN A 20 -14.05 -42.53 13.08
C ASN A 20 -14.46 -41.20 13.73
N TRP A 21 -14.53 -41.14 15.06
CA TRP A 21 -14.93 -39.95 15.83
C TRP A 21 -14.18 -38.67 15.45
N LEU A 22 -12.91 -38.79 15.04
CA LEU A 22 -12.05 -37.69 14.62
C LEU A 22 -12.57 -36.98 13.35
N TYR A 23 -13.06 -37.73 12.36
CA TYR A 23 -13.64 -37.16 11.15
C TYR A 23 -14.94 -36.40 11.44
N ILE A 24 -15.74 -36.91 12.39
CA ILE A 24 -16.98 -36.25 12.84
C ILE A 24 -16.64 -34.95 13.57
N LEU A 25 -15.60 -34.94 14.40
CA LEU A 25 -15.15 -33.73 15.09
C LEU A 25 -14.71 -32.65 14.08
N ILE A 26 -13.96 -33.04 13.04
CA ILE A 26 -13.53 -32.14 11.97
C ILE A 26 -14.74 -31.59 11.18
N GLY A 27 -15.69 -32.46 10.83
CA GLY A 27 -16.94 -32.05 10.17
C GLY A 27 -17.76 -31.10 11.04
N LEU A 28 -17.81 -31.32 12.35
CA LEU A 28 -18.48 -30.44 13.31
C LEU A 28 -17.80 -29.06 13.39
N VAL A 29 -16.47 -29.03 13.44
CA VAL A 29 -15.70 -27.78 13.40
C VAL A 29 -15.96 -27.03 12.09
N LEU A 30 -15.96 -27.73 10.94
CA LEU A 30 -16.25 -27.12 9.65
C LEU A 30 -17.68 -26.56 9.59
N LEU A 31 -18.65 -27.30 10.13
CA LEU A 31 -20.04 -26.83 10.25
C LEU A 31 -20.13 -25.57 11.13
N LEU A 32 -19.41 -25.51 12.24
CA LEU A 32 -19.34 -24.33 13.10
C LEU A 32 -18.72 -23.12 12.38
N VAL A 33 -17.71 -23.33 11.54
CA VAL A 33 -17.12 -22.28 10.69
C VAL A 33 -18.16 -21.74 9.71
N ILE A 34 -18.89 -22.62 9.02
CA ILE A 34 -19.96 -22.22 8.10
C ILE A 34 -21.03 -21.41 8.84
N LEU A 35 -21.47 -21.86 10.03
CA LEU A 35 -22.45 -21.13 10.84
C LEU A 35 -21.95 -19.74 11.28
N LYS A 36 -20.66 -19.60 11.60
CA LYS A 36 -20.05 -18.30 11.88
C LYS A 36 -20.02 -17.41 10.65
N ILE A 37 -19.71 -17.96 9.47
CA ILE A 37 -19.73 -17.23 8.20
C ILE A 37 -21.15 -16.78 7.87
N VAL A 38 -22.16 -17.65 7.97
CA VAL A 38 -23.57 -17.27 7.75
C VAL A 38 -23.99 -16.13 8.66
N ARG A 39 -23.68 -16.22 9.96
CA ARG A 39 -23.94 -15.11 10.90
C ARG A 39 -23.20 -13.83 10.52
N THR A 40 -22.01 -13.97 9.97
CA THR A 40 -21.21 -12.84 9.47
C THR A 40 -21.91 -12.23 8.27
N LEU A 41 -22.22 -13.02 7.24
CA LEU A 41 -22.89 -12.58 6.02
C LEU A 41 -24.25 -11.92 6.30
N VAL A 42 -25.04 -12.41 7.25
CA VAL A 42 -26.33 -11.78 7.63
C VAL A 42 -26.11 -10.39 8.24
N LYS A 43 -25.11 -10.21 9.09
CA LYS A 43 -24.76 -8.88 9.65
C LYS A 43 -24.26 -7.95 8.55
N TRP A 44 -23.38 -8.43 7.69
CA TRP A 44 -22.84 -7.65 6.58
C TRP A 44 -23.91 -7.34 5.51
N LEU A 45 -24.93 -8.19 5.34
CA LEU A 45 -26.03 -7.95 4.41
C LEU A 45 -26.82 -6.69 4.80
N LEU A 46 -27.13 -6.51 6.09
CA LEU A 46 -27.80 -5.31 6.58
C LEU A 46 -26.92 -4.06 6.39
N VAL A 47 -25.61 -4.18 6.64
CA VAL A 47 -24.65 -3.10 6.36
C VAL A 47 -24.64 -2.74 4.87
N ILE A 48 -24.62 -3.73 3.97
CA ILE A 48 -24.66 -3.52 2.52
C ILE A 48 -25.96 -2.83 2.12
N VAL A 49 -27.12 -3.26 2.64
CA VAL A 49 -28.41 -2.62 2.37
C VAL A 49 -28.40 -1.15 2.79
N VAL A 50 -27.87 -0.84 3.98
CA VAL A 50 -27.74 0.54 4.45
C VAL A 50 -26.76 1.34 3.56
N VAL A 51 -25.61 0.77 3.20
CA VAL A 51 -24.64 1.42 2.31
C VAL A 51 -25.26 1.71 0.94
N VAL A 52 -25.94 0.73 0.33
CA VAL A 52 -26.61 0.91 -0.97
C VAL A 52 -27.74 1.94 -0.86
N GLY A 53 -28.52 1.89 0.23
CA GLY A 53 -29.56 2.88 0.51
C GLY A 53 -29.00 4.30 0.63
N LEU A 54 -27.87 4.47 1.33
CA LEU A 54 -27.16 5.75 1.44
C LEU A 54 -26.57 6.19 0.10
N LEU A 55 -26.01 5.28 -0.70
CA LEU A 55 -25.46 5.62 -2.02
C LEU A 55 -26.54 6.14 -2.98
N ILE A 56 -27.73 5.53 -2.96
CA ILE A 56 -28.87 5.98 -3.77
C ILE A 56 -29.46 7.28 -3.19
N TYR A 57 -29.66 7.35 -1.87
CA TYR A 57 -30.30 8.49 -1.22
C TYR A 57 -29.42 9.75 -1.22
N SER A 58 -28.12 9.60 -1.03
CA SER A 58 -27.22 10.74 -0.82
C SER A 58 -26.85 11.46 -2.12
N GLY A 59 -27.16 10.90 -3.31
CA GLY A 59 -26.75 11.48 -4.60
C GLY A 59 -25.23 11.59 -4.77
N ILE A 60 -24.45 10.97 -3.88
CA ILE A 60 -22.99 11.02 -3.86
C ILE A 60 -22.48 10.04 -4.91
N SER A 61 -22.06 10.59 -6.04
CA SER A 61 -21.21 9.90 -6.99
C SER A 61 -19.91 9.49 -6.29
N PHE A 62 -19.46 8.25 -6.50
CA PHE A 62 -18.17 7.72 -6.02
C PHE A 62 -16.99 8.67 -6.32
N ASP A 63 -17.14 9.52 -7.35
CA ASP A 63 -16.23 10.59 -7.74
C ASP A 63 -15.98 11.64 -6.63
N GLN A 64 -17.00 11.99 -5.83
CA GLN A 64 -16.87 12.97 -4.75
C GLN A 64 -16.16 12.38 -3.51
N VAL A 65 -16.43 11.11 -3.20
CA VAL A 65 -15.72 10.39 -2.12
C VAL A 65 -14.25 10.16 -2.50
N GLY A 66 -14.00 9.83 -3.77
CA GLY A 66 -12.65 9.75 -4.31
C GLY A 66 -11.91 11.08 -4.23
N LYS A 67 -12.58 12.21 -4.53
CA LYS A 67 -12.00 13.55 -4.43
C LYS A 67 -11.68 13.99 -3.01
N VAL A 68 -12.52 13.72 -2.01
CA VAL A 68 -12.20 14.11 -0.62
C VAL A 68 -11.05 13.29 -0.02
N VAL A 69 -10.97 11.99 -0.36
CA VAL A 69 -9.84 11.13 0.05
C VAL A 69 -8.56 11.51 -0.70
N THR A 70 -8.68 11.81 -1.99
CA THR A 70 -7.55 12.27 -2.80
C THR A 70 -7.09 13.65 -2.35
N GLN A 71 -7.99 14.58 -2.02
CA GLN A 71 -7.66 15.91 -1.52
C GLN A 71 -6.98 15.87 -0.15
N ALA A 72 -7.44 15.03 0.79
CA ALA A 72 -6.75 14.87 2.08
C ALA A 72 -5.35 14.26 1.91
N LYS A 73 -5.20 13.34 0.95
CA LYS A 73 -3.90 12.76 0.57
C LYS A 73 -3.01 13.80 -0.11
N ASP A 74 -3.56 14.60 -1.01
CA ASP A 74 -2.87 15.66 -1.74
C ASP A 74 -2.46 16.79 -0.80
N ASP A 75 -3.28 17.21 0.17
CA ASP A 75 -2.93 18.22 1.17
C ASP A 75 -1.76 17.77 2.06
N ALA A 76 -1.77 16.50 2.49
CA ALA A 76 -0.64 15.93 3.22
C ALA A 76 0.61 15.85 2.32
N ILE A 77 0.47 15.35 1.09
CA ILE A 77 1.58 15.24 0.11
C ILE A 77 2.15 16.62 -0.23
N ASN A 78 1.32 17.66 -0.40
CA ASN A 78 1.73 19.02 -0.71
C ASN A 78 2.59 19.62 0.41
N LYS A 79 2.25 19.33 1.67
CA LYS A 79 3.06 19.76 2.82
C LYS A 79 4.43 19.08 2.84
N PHE A 80 4.45 17.75 2.63
CA PHE A 80 5.72 17.00 2.52
C PHE A 80 6.51 17.39 1.27
N GLN A 81 5.86 17.73 0.16
CA GLN A 81 6.48 18.26 -1.05
C GLN A 81 7.22 19.56 -0.76
N SER A 82 6.54 20.51 -0.09
CA SER A 82 7.11 21.81 0.25
C SER A 82 8.32 21.66 1.19
N GLU A 83 8.22 20.77 2.19
CA GLU A 83 9.31 20.49 3.12
C GLU A 83 10.49 19.79 2.42
N ALA A 84 10.22 18.81 1.57
CA ALA A 84 11.21 18.13 0.76
C ALA A 84 11.91 19.08 -0.23
N LEU A 85 11.20 20.02 -0.87
CA LEU A 85 11.81 21.04 -1.73
C LEU A 85 12.76 21.97 -0.94
N ASN A 86 12.36 22.37 0.26
CA ASN A 86 13.21 23.17 1.14
C ASN A 86 14.46 22.37 1.58
N MET A 87 14.29 21.08 1.87
CA MET A 87 15.38 20.18 2.23
C MET A 87 16.30 19.88 1.04
N MET A 88 15.80 19.83 -0.20
CA MET A 88 16.64 19.73 -1.39
C MET A 88 17.56 20.95 -1.53
N ILE A 89 17.06 22.15 -1.23
CA ILE A 89 17.88 23.37 -1.25
C ILE A 89 18.94 23.32 -0.15
N LYS A 90 18.58 22.85 1.04
CA LYS A 90 19.46 22.81 2.21
C LYS A 90 20.54 21.73 2.11
N GLU A 91 20.14 20.52 1.73
CA GLU A 91 20.97 19.31 1.72
C GLU A 91 21.59 19.01 0.35
N GLY A 92 21.25 19.76 -0.71
CA GLY A 92 21.77 19.53 -2.06
C GLY A 92 23.30 19.57 -2.19
N ARG A 93 23.99 20.23 -1.26
CA ARG A 93 25.46 20.27 -1.19
C ARG A 93 26.08 19.02 -0.57
N ASP A 94 25.35 18.37 0.33
CA ASP A 94 25.78 17.16 1.03
C ASP A 94 25.24 15.89 0.36
N ALA A 95 24.47 16.07 -0.72
CA ALA A 95 23.84 15.00 -1.47
C ALA A 95 24.89 14.26 -2.33
N LYS A 96 24.86 12.92 -2.24
CA LYS A 96 25.74 12.04 -3.00
C LYS A 96 25.06 11.61 -4.28
N TYR A 97 25.69 11.92 -5.41
CA TYR A 97 25.29 11.42 -6.72
C TYR A 97 25.89 10.02 -6.98
N THR A 98 25.05 9.09 -7.43
CA THR A 98 25.45 7.73 -7.84
C THR A 98 24.86 7.42 -9.21
N SER A 99 25.71 7.03 -10.15
CA SER A 99 25.29 6.46 -11.43
C SER A 99 25.13 4.96 -11.26
N ASN A 100 23.94 4.42 -11.54
CA ASN A 100 23.64 3.01 -11.30
C ASN A 100 24.08 2.09 -12.46
N GLY A 101 24.61 2.65 -13.56
CA GLY A 101 25.11 1.89 -14.71
C GLY A 101 24.03 1.27 -15.61
N ASP A 102 22.76 1.31 -15.20
CA ASP A 102 21.57 0.79 -15.89
C ASP A 102 20.82 1.88 -16.70
N GLY A 103 21.42 3.06 -16.87
CA GLY A 103 20.73 4.22 -17.45
C GLY A 103 19.90 5.01 -16.43
N THR A 104 20.04 4.73 -15.13
CA THR A 104 19.44 5.52 -14.05
C THR A 104 20.50 6.13 -13.12
N PHE A 105 20.09 7.17 -12.41
CA PHE A 105 20.87 7.80 -11.35
C PHE A 105 20.11 7.79 -10.02
N SER A 106 20.85 7.85 -8.93
CA SER A 106 20.35 8.04 -7.58
C SER A 106 21.09 9.20 -6.93
N VAL A 107 20.35 10.14 -6.34
CA VAL A 107 20.88 11.20 -5.50
C VAL A 107 20.34 11.00 -4.10
N THR A 108 21.23 10.81 -3.13
CA THR A 108 20.86 10.51 -1.75
C THR A 108 21.50 11.53 -0.81
N SER A 109 20.70 12.13 0.06
CA SER A 109 21.14 12.93 1.21
C SER A 109 20.60 12.33 2.51
N SER A 110 20.83 13.01 3.63
CA SER A 110 20.43 12.54 4.96
C SER A 110 18.92 12.28 5.09
N ASN A 111 18.08 13.11 4.46
CA ASN A 111 16.63 13.00 4.56
C ASN A 111 15.92 12.80 3.22
N LEU A 112 16.63 12.85 2.09
CA LEU A 112 16.04 12.79 0.76
C LEU A 112 16.73 11.76 -0.11
N GLU A 113 15.93 11.12 -0.95
CA GLU A 113 16.42 10.25 -2.02
C GLU A 113 15.66 10.55 -3.30
N VAL A 114 16.40 10.75 -4.40
CA VAL A 114 15.86 11.05 -5.71
C VAL A 114 16.43 10.05 -6.71
N LYS A 115 15.56 9.31 -7.41
CA LYS A 115 15.97 8.33 -8.43
C LYS A 115 15.28 8.62 -9.74
N GLY A 116 15.99 8.49 -10.85
CA GLY A 116 15.38 8.66 -12.16
C GLY A 116 16.28 8.27 -13.33
N PRO A 117 15.72 8.20 -14.55
CA PRO A 117 16.50 8.01 -15.76
C PRO A 117 17.33 9.25 -16.08
N PHE A 118 18.51 9.09 -16.71
CA PHE A 118 19.33 10.25 -17.13
C PHE A 118 18.60 11.18 -18.11
N ASP A 119 17.83 10.60 -19.03
CA ASP A 119 17.05 11.32 -20.05
C ASP A 119 15.55 11.40 -19.72
N GLY A 120 15.19 11.22 -18.44
CA GLY A 120 13.79 11.23 -18.01
C GLY A 120 13.31 12.62 -17.62
N ASP A 121 12.09 12.99 -18.04
CA ASP A 121 11.41 14.22 -17.60
C ASP A 121 10.89 14.15 -16.15
N LYS A 122 10.93 12.95 -15.56
CA LYS A 122 10.38 12.65 -14.24
C LYS A 122 11.38 11.88 -13.39
N VAL A 123 11.37 12.20 -12.09
CA VAL A 123 12.15 11.52 -11.07
C VAL A 123 11.24 11.07 -9.94
N LYS A 124 11.57 9.97 -9.28
CA LYS A 124 10.90 9.53 -8.07
C LYS A 124 11.61 10.14 -6.87
N VAL A 125 10.83 10.71 -5.96
CA VAL A 125 11.34 11.38 -4.76
C VAL A 125 10.85 10.65 -3.52
N TRP A 126 11.77 10.38 -2.60
CA TRP A 126 11.50 9.87 -1.26
C TRP A 126 11.99 10.89 -0.24
N PHE A 127 11.16 11.15 0.76
CA PHE A 127 11.50 12.00 1.90
C PHE A 127 11.34 11.19 3.18
N GLN A 128 12.41 11.08 3.97
CA GLN A 128 12.45 10.28 5.20
C GLN A 128 11.94 8.84 5.02
N GLY A 129 12.24 8.23 3.86
CA GLY A 129 11.79 6.87 3.53
C GLY A 129 10.35 6.77 3.00
N MET A 130 9.58 7.86 2.96
CA MET A 130 8.23 7.88 2.38
C MET A 130 8.28 8.27 0.90
N PRO A 131 7.69 7.49 -0.03
CA PRO A 131 7.61 7.87 -1.44
C PRO A 131 6.65 9.05 -1.62
N LEU A 132 7.17 10.19 -2.09
CA LEU A 132 6.35 11.37 -2.42
C LEU A 132 5.85 11.35 -3.87
N GLY A 133 6.12 10.27 -4.60
CA GLY A 133 5.66 10.05 -5.98
C GLY A 133 6.67 10.47 -7.05
N GLU A 134 6.18 10.54 -8.28
CA GLU A 134 6.94 11.01 -9.44
C GLU A 134 6.78 12.51 -9.61
N TRP A 135 7.89 13.24 -9.56
CA TRP A 135 7.93 14.68 -9.73
C TRP A 135 8.54 15.02 -11.08
N SER A 136 8.05 16.07 -11.73
CA SER A 136 8.69 16.62 -12.91
C SER A 136 10.06 17.20 -12.55
N MET A 137 10.97 17.21 -13.52
CA MET A 137 12.31 17.80 -13.41
C MET A 137 12.23 19.34 -13.31
N SER A 138 11.66 19.84 -12.22
CA SER A 138 11.53 21.27 -11.89
C SER A 138 12.91 21.88 -11.62
N ASP A 139 13.00 23.22 -11.67
CA ASP A 139 14.27 23.93 -11.48
C ASP A 139 14.95 23.61 -10.14
N THR A 140 14.17 23.37 -9.08
CA THR A 140 14.71 22.98 -7.76
C THR A 140 15.30 21.58 -7.79
N VAL A 141 14.63 20.62 -8.44
CA VAL A 141 15.11 19.25 -8.59
C VAL A 141 16.37 19.21 -9.45
N LYS A 142 16.39 19.97 -10.56
CA LYS A 142 17.58 20.14 -11.41
C LYS A 142 18.76 20.68 -10.62
N LYS A 143 18.55 21.77 -9.87
CA LYS A 143 19.60 22.36 -9.01
C LYS A 143 20.09 21.39 -7.94
N TYR A 144 19.21 20.57 -7.36
CA TYR A 144 19.61 19.54 -6.39
C TYR A 144 20.52 18.49 -7.04
N ILE A 145 20.13 17.97 -8.20
CA ILE A 145 20.93 16.99 -8.96
C ILE A 145 22.25 17.61 -9.41
N GLU A 146 22.24 18.84 -9.92
CA GLU A 146 23.43 19.59 -10.33
C GLU A 146 24.36 19.86 -9.14
N SER A 147 23.83 20.20 -7.97
CA SER A 147 24.61 20.40 -6.75
C SER A 147 25.25 19.09 -6.29
N ALA A 148 24.52 17.98 -6.36
CA ALA A 148 25.07 16.65 -6.06
C ALA A 148 26.13 16.20 -7.08
N LYS A 149 25.93 16.50 -8.37
CA LYS A 149 26.91 16.26 -9.44
C LYS A 149 28.17 17.13 -9.25
N GLY A 150 28.02 18.42 -8.97
CA GLY A 150 29.12 19.34 -8.73
C GLY A 150 29.92 18.98 -7.46
N SER A 151 29.25 18.46 -6.43
CA SER A 151 29.89 17.98 -5.19
C SER A 151 30.60 16.64 -5.38
N THR A 152 30.17 15.81 -6.33
CA THR A 152 30.85 14.55 -6.69
C THR A 152 32.04 14.74 -7.63
N VAL A 153 32.13 15.84 -8.38
CA VAL A 153 33.35 16.22 -9.10
C VAL A 153 34.54 16.41 -8.14
N THR A 154 34.29 16.78 -6.88
CA THR A 154 35.33 16.90 -5.85
C THR A 154 35.71 15.56 -5.19
N GLN A 155 34.97 14.47 -5.46
CA GLN A 155 35.27 13.12 -4.97
C GLN A 155 35.79 12.16 -6.06
N GLN A 156 36.12 12.69 -7.25
CA GLN A 156 37.12 12.07 -8.12
C GLN A 156 38.48 12.73 -7.87
N SER A 157 39.12 12.38 -6.75
CA SER A 157 40.58 12.57 -6.67
C SER A 157 41.29 11.45 -7.44
N PRO A 158 42.41 11.79 -8.10
CA PRO A 158 43.08 10.98 -9.10
C PRO A 158 43.92 9.89 -8.45
N GLN A 159 43.93 8.69 -9.02
CA GLN A 159 45.12 7.85 -9.06
C GLN A 159 45.21 7.12 -10.39
N SER A 160 45.91 7.77 -11.33
CA SER A 160 46.85 7.12 -12.25
C SER A 160 48.21 7.04 -11.53
N PRO A 161 49.18 6.21 -11.94
CA PRO A 161 49.32 5.44 -13.18
C PRO A 161 49.25 3.91 -13.03
#